data_AF-A0A356K202-F1
#
_entry.id   AF-A0A356K202-F1
#
_cell.length_a   1.000
_cell.length_b   1.000
_cell.length_c   1.000
_cell.angle_alpha   90.00
_cell.angle_beta   90.00
_cell.angle_gamma   90.00
#
_symmetry.space_group_name_H-M   'P 1'
#
loop_
_entity.id
_entity.type
_entity.pdbx_description
1 polymer ?
#
loop_
_entity_poly.entity_id
_entity_poly.type
_entity_poly.pdbx_seq_one_letter_code
_entity_poly.pdbx_strand_id
1 'polypeptide(L)'
;NATDNWVKFGSVSSDIVRGYGTSEFDGMYEDYNTMEECKSGTLMPQSHTYDLNQNCTYLQHSGDSIYWRIIRTNSDGGVRLLYHGTSTTAENAYIGESAFNEKYNDSKYVGYMYDSNGTNSTIKNTIDTWYKNNLTNYTKYLSTTAIYCNDRTGDGTYFGAYTRLITNKTPTYDCTDTNDKFTVDTSAGNGKLTHPIALMTADEVSFAGGLYENNAQTWYYYNSANGSSTGDTWWWLLSPNSWDGSYAYVFYVYGSSNPGSLDYYRVNDINGVRPAVSLKSCVKTSGGDGSASTPYTIEETSSGC
;
A
#
# COMPACT_ATOMS: atom_id res chain seq x y z
N ASN A 1 7.05 17.24 10.59
CA ASN A 1 7.11 15.83 10.12
C ASN A 1 7.17 14.91 11.31
N ALA A 2 6.32 13.87 11.34
CA ALA A 2 6.44 12.78 12.31
C ALA A 2 7.69 11.96 11.99
N THR A 3 8.56 11.75 12.98
CA THR A 3 9.83 11.04 12.83
C THR A 3 9.81 9.68 13.55
N ASP A 4 9.14 9.63 14.69
CA ASP A 4 9.16 8.47 15.61
C ASP A 4 7.89 7.63 15.43
N ASN A 5 7.65 7.23 14.18
CA ASN A 5 6.45 6.51 13.77
C ASN A 5 6.78 5.19 13.06
N TRP A 6 7.88 4.54 13.40
CA TRP A 6 8.28 3.24 12.87
C TRP A 6 7.79 2.09 13.74
N VAL A 7 7.27 1.05 13.08
CA VAL A 7 6.82 -0.19 13.72
C VAL A 7 7.43 -1.38 12.98
N LYS A 8 7.95 -2.35 13.73
CA LYS A 8 8.37 -3.66 13.24
C LYS A 8 7.27 -4.67 13.57
N PHE A 9 6.62 -5.20 12.55
CA PHE A 9 5.47 -6.09 12.71
C PHE A 9 5.33 -7.05 11.52
N GLY A 10 5.31 -8.35 11.79
CA GLY A 10 5.26 -9.35 10.73
C GLY A 10 6.62 -9.69 10.15
N SER A 11 6.66 -10.74 9.33
CA SER A 11 7.82 -11.14 8.55
C SER A 11 7.40 -11.54 7.16
N VAL A 12 8.32 -11.39 6.21
CA VAL A 12 8.11 -11.83 4.83
C VAL A 12 8.39 -13.34 4.71
N SER A 13 7.67 -14.03 3.83
CA SER A 13 7.75 -15.49 3.72
C SER A 13 8.65 -15.99 2.58
N SER A 14 9.10 -15.11 1.69
CA SER A 14 9.88 -15.47 0.50
C SER A 14 11.11 -14.59 0.35
N ASP A 15 12.10 -15.12 -0.36
CA ASP A 15 13.24 -14.33 -0.82
C ASP A 15 12.83 -13.47 -2.02
N ILE A 16 13.54 -12.36 -2.22
CA ILE A 16 13.53 -11.57 -3.46
C ILE A 16 14.97 -11.23 -3.80
N VAL A 17 15.39 -11.61 -5.00
CA VAL A 17 16.70 -11.29 -5.56
C VAL A 17 16.52 -10.36 -6.74
N ARG A 18 17.26 -9.26 -6.79
CA ARG A 18 17.25 -8.35 -7.94
C ARG A 18 18.52 -8.51 -8.75
N GLY A 19 18.37 -8.74 -10.05
CA GLY A 19 19.42 -8.58 -11.05
C GLY A 19 19.30 -7.24 -11.76
N TYR A 20 20.42 -6.73 -12.27
CA TYR A 20 20.53 -5.45 -12.94
C TYR A 20 21.06 -5.63 -14.37
N GLY A 21 20.69 -4.69 -15.24
CA GLY A 21 21.32 -4.55 -16.55
C GLY A 21 22.71 -3.93 -16.47
N THR A 22 23.48 -4.06 -17.55
CA THR A 22 24.77 -3.38 -17.70
C THR A 22 24.86 -2.65 -19.04
N SER A 23 25.79 -1.70 -19.13
CA SER A 23 26.07 -0.92 -20.35
C SER A 23 24.85 -0.18 -20.89
N GLU A 24 24.26 -0.65 -21.99
CA GLU A 24 23.10 -0.02 -22.63
C GLU A 24 21.79 -0.20 -21.85
N PHE A 25 21.77 -1.10 -20.87
CA PHE A 25 20.64 -1.36 -19.96
C PHE A 25 20.92 -0.93 -18.53
N ASP A 26 21.90 -0.04 -18.32
CA ASP A 26 22.19 0.52 -17.00
C ASP A 26 20.95 1.20 -16.41
N GLY A 27 20.65 0.92 -15.14
CA GLY A 27 19.45 1.37 -14.45
C GLY A 27 18.21 0.48 -14.63
N MET A 28 18.23 -0.53 -15.51
CA MET A 28 17.16 -1.54 -15.59
C MET A 28 17.39 -2.68 -14.61
N TYR A 29 16.32 -3.33 -14.16
CA TYR A 29 16.40 -4.46 -13.24
C TYR A 29 15.25 -5.46 -13.44
N GLU A 30 15.44 -6.68 -12.92
CA GLU A 30 14.41 -7.72 -12.82
C GLU A 30 14.50 -8.43 -11.45
N ASP A 31 13.34 -8.81 -10.90
CA ASP A 31 13.24 -9.50 -9.61
C ASP A 31 13.02 -11.01 -9.84
N TYR A 32 13.73 -11.82 -9.06
CA TYR A 32 13.79 -13.29 -9.10
C TYR A 32 13.48 -13.85 -7.71
N ASN A 33 13.01 -15.11 -7.64
CA ASN A 33 12.72 -15.74 -6.35
C ASN A 33 13.97 -16.31 -5.69
N THR A 34 15.01 -16.62 -6.46
CA THR A 34 16.26 -17.18 -5.93
C THR A 34 17.51 -16.59 -6.58
N MET A 35 18.63 -16.66 -5.87
CA MET A 35 19.93 -16.25 -6.39
C MET A 35 20.39 -17.11 -7.56
N GLU A 36 19.99 -18.38 -7.58
CA GLU A 36 20.27 -19.30 -8.68
C GLU A 36 19.47 -18.94 -9.93
N GLU A 37 18.17 -18.64 -9.79
CA GLU A 37 17.33 -18.14 -10.89
C GLU A 37 17.94 -16.89 -11.53
N CYS A 38 18.31 -15.89 -10.70
CA CYS A 38 18.97 -14.69 -11.17
C CYS A 38 20.26 -15.03 -11.92
N LYS A 39 21.21 -15.74 -11.29
CA LYS A 39 22.52 -16.05 -11.92
C LYS A 39 22.42 -16.93 -13.16
N SER A 40 21.40 -17.78 -13.26
CA SER A 40 21.22 -18.65 -14.42
C SER A 40 20.67 -17.91 -15.64
N GLY A 41 20.02 -16.76 -15.45
CA GLY A 41 19.34 -16.03 -16.52
C GLY A 41 18.38 -16.91 -17.33
N THR A 42 17.82 -17.97 -16.72
CA THR A 42 17.03 -18.97 -17.45
C THR A 42 15.84 -18.26 -18.10
N LEU A 43 15.88 -18.15 -19.44
CA LEU A 43 14.83 -17.55 -20.26
C LEU A 43 13.47 -18.17 -19.89
N MET A 44 12.62 -17.40 -19.22
CA MET A 44 11.22 -17.76 -19.05
C MET A 44 10.57 -17.99 -20.42
N PRO A 45 9.63 -18.93 -20.57
CA PRO A 45 8.95 -19.20 -21.84
C PRO A 45 7.91 -18.11 -22.14
N GLN A 46 8.41 -16.89 -22.37
CA GLN A 46 7.84 -15.76 -23.10
C GLN A 46 8.81 -14.57 -22.96
N SER A 47 9.74 -14.49 -23.91
CA SER A 47 10.63 -13.38 -24.27
C SER A 47 10.78 -12.21 -23.30
N HIS A 48 11.97 -12.04 -22.71
CA HIS A 48 12.52 -10.71 -22.41
C HIS A 48 13.86 -10.59 -23.16
N THR A 49 14.08 -9.44 -23.80
CA THR A 49 15.16 -9.19 -24.78
C THR A 49 16.48 -8.72 -24.17
N TYR A 50 16.61 -8.66 -22.84
CA TYR A 50 17.70 -7.97 -22.15
C TYR A 50 18.36 -8.84 -21.07
N ASP A 51 19.68 -8.68 -20.89
CA ASP A 51 20.47 -9.40 -19.89
C ASP A 51 20.42 -8.64 -18.54
N LEU A 52 19.40 -8.92 -17.73
CA LEU A 52 19.11 -8.27 -16.44
C LEU A 52 19.51 -9.13 -15.22
N ASN A 53 20.40 -10.10 -15.42
CA ASN A 53 20.89 -11.04 -14.40
C ASN A 53 22.25 -10.65 -13.80
N GLN A 54 22.73 -9.43 -14.06
CA GLN A 54 24.05 -9.00 -13.58
C GLN A 54 23.93 -8.46 -12.16
N ASN A 55 25.01 -8.54 -11.38
CA ASN A 55 25.07 -7.98 -10.01
C ASN A 55 23.90 -8.41 -9.09
N CYS A 56 23.45 -9.67 -9.21
CA CYS A 56 22.36 -10.22 -8.40
C CYS A 56 22.56 -9.97 -6.89
N THR A 57 21.59 -9.30 -6.26
CA THR A 57 21.61 -8.99 -4.83
C THR A 57 20.28 -9.37 -4.19
N TYR A 58 20.31 -9.80 -2.92
CA TYR A 58 19.08 -9.97 -2.17
C TYR A 58 18.51 -8.60 -1.80
N LEU A 59 17.22 -8.41 -2.09
CA LEU A 59 16.42 -7.31 -1.54
C LEU A 59 15.68 -7.73 -0.27
N GLN A 60 15.45 -9.03 -0.14
CA GLN A 60 14.65 -9.61 0.92
C GLN A 60 15.03 -11.07 1.11
N HIS A 61 15.08 -11.51 2.37
CA HIS A 61 15.12 -12.90 2.78
C HIS A 61 13.83 -13.31 3.50
N SER A 62 13.41 -14.55 3.31
CA SER A 62 12.36 -15.16 4.12
C SER A 62 12.71 -15.06 5.61
N GLY A 63 11.78 -14.54 6.41
CA GLY A 63 11.97 -14.24 7.82
C GLY A 63 12.39 -12.81 8.12
N ASP A 64 12.75 -12.00 7.11
CA ASP A 64 13.02 -10.58 7.32
C ASP A 64 11.80 -9.88 7.91
N SER A 65 12.05 -9.02 8.89
CA SER A 65 10.99 -8.27 9.55
C SER A 65 10.38 -7.24 8.60
N ILE A 66 9.06 -7.09 8.67
CA ILE A 66 8.36 -6.03 7.93
C ILE A 66 8.34 -4.75 8.77
N TYR A 67 8.69 -3.65 8.14
CA TYR A 67 8.64 -2.31 8.69
C TYR A 67 7.39 -1.59 8.20
N TRP A 68 6.80 -0.81 9.09
CA TRP A 68 5.60 -0.03 8.85
C TRP A 68 5.77 1.38 9.38
N ARG A 69 4.97 2.30 8.85
CA ARG A 69 4.84 3.68 9.31
C ARG A 69 3.47 3.87 9.95
N ILE A 70 3.40 4.48 11.12
CA ILE A 70 2.10 4.84 11.73
C ILE A 70 1.49 5.98 10.91
N ILE A 71 0.28 5.74 10.41
CA ILE A 71 -0.55 6.72 9.70
C ILE A 71 -1.31 7.58 10.70
N ARG A 72 -2.00 6.93 11.64
CA ARG A 72 -2.86 7.55 12.65
C ARG A 72 -3.30 6.56 13.72
N THR A 73 -3.94 7.08 14.76
CA THR A 73 -4.75 6.30 15.70
C THR A 73 -6.20 6.24 15.20
N ASN A 74 -6.84 5.09 15.35
CA ASN A 74 -8.25 4.87 15.09
C ASN A 74 -9.11 5.32 16.29
N SER A 75 -10.42 5.52 16.08
CA SER A 75 -11.34 5.96 17.12
C SER A 75 -11.48 4.97 18.29
N ASP A 76 -11.22 3.69 18.06
CA ASP A 76 -11.22 2.62 19.06
C ASP A 76 -9.87 2.50 19.80
N GLY A 77 -8.90 3.37 19.50
CA GLY A 77 -7.54 3.34 20.04
C GLY A 77 -6.58 2.41 19.29
N GLY A 78 -7.03 1.69 18.25
CA GLY A 78 -6.15 0.92 17.37
C GLY A 78 -5.21 1.81 16.57
N VAL A 79 -4.19 1.25 15.94
CA VAL A 79 -3.18 2.03 15.19
C VAL A 79 -3.21 1.61 13.72
N ARG A 80 -3.35 2.58 12.80
CA ARG A 80 -3.26 2.37 11.36
C ARG A 80 -1.81 2.47 10.89
N LEU A 81 -1.37 1.48 10.12
CA LEU A 81 -0.02 1.30 9.64
C LEU A 81 0.03 1.28 8.11
N LEU A 82 1.07 1.86 7.52
CA LEU A 82 1.42 1.81 6.09
C LEU A 82 2.68 0.97 5.90
N TYR A 83 2.66 0.06 4.94
CA TYR A 83 3.81 -0.80 4.63
C TYR A 83 5.05 0.01 4.19
N HIS A 84 6.23 -0.41 4.66
CA HIS A 84 7.53 0.22 4.33
C HIS A 84 8.60 -0.76 3.79
N GLY A 85 8.32 -2.06 3.66
CA GLY A 85 9.34 -3.02 3.22
C GLY A 85 10.10 -3.68 4.36
N THR A 86 11.32 -4.13 4.09
CA THR A 86 12.18 -4.91 5.00
C THR A 86 13.32 -4.12 5.63
N SER A 87 13.38 -2.80 5.38
CA SER A 87 14.32 -1.88 6.01
C SER A 87 13.70 -0.50 6.16
N THR A 88 14.11 0.28 7.16
CA THR A 88 13.69 1.68 7.30
C THR A 88 14.26 2.58 6.20
N THR A 89 15.35 2.17 5.54
CA THR A 89 15.98 2.87 4.41
C THR A 89 15.49 2.36 3.05
N ALA A 90 14.45 1.52 3.00
CA ALA A 90 13.95 0.97 1.74
C ALA A 90 13.55 2.10 0.76
N GLU A 91 13.87 1.88 -0.53
CA GLU A 91 13.47 2.74 -1.65
C GLU A 91 12.40 2.08 -2.51
N ASN A 92 12.01 0.85 -2.18
CA ASN A 92 10.99 0.03 -2.81
C ASN A 92 9.91 -0.37 -1.79
N ALA A 93 9.39 0.60 -1.05
CA ALA A 93 8.41 0.42 0.04
C ALA A 93 7.01 0.03 -0.45
N TYR A 94 6.90 -0.91 -1.38
CA TYR A 94 5.69 -1.46 -1.98
C TYR A 94 5.85 -2.98 -2.20
N ILE A 95 4.75 -3.72 -2.25
CA ILE A 95 4.76 -5.21 -2.29
C ILE A 95 4.85 -5.78 -3.72
N GLY A 96 5.16 -4.92 -4.69
CA GLY A 96 5.02 -5.16 -6.12
C GLY A 96 4.14 -4.09 -6.78
N GLU A 97 3.95 -4.22 -8.09
CA GLU A 97 3.15 -3.31 -8.90
C GLU A 97 1.91 -4.01 -9.45
N SER A 98 0.83 -3.26 -9.65
CA SER A 98 -0.43 -3.78 -10.16
C SER A 98 -1.26 -2.66 -10.76
N ALA A 99 -2.16 -3.01 -11.68
CA ALA A 99 -3.29 -2.14 -11.97
C ALA A 99 -4.21 -2.05 -10.75
N PHE A 100 -4.80 -0.89 -10.51
CA PHE A 100 -5.90 -0.82 -9.54
C PHE A 100 -7.02 -1.76 -10.00
N ASN A 101 -7.39 -1.65 -11.28
CA ASN A 101 -8.34 -2.53 -11.95
C ASN A 101 -8.00 -2.63 -13.44
N GLU A 102 -7.96 -3.84 -14.00
CA GLU A 102 -7.70 -4.03 -15.44
C GLU A 102 -8.78 -3.38 -16.31
N LYS A 103 -10.02 -3.38 -15.84
CA LYS A 103 -11.13 -2.73 -16.52
C LYS A 103 -11.24 -1.28 -16.06
N TYR A 104 -11.57 -0.38 -16.99
CA TYR A 104 -11.53 1.06 -16.77
C TYR A 104 -12.71 1.82 -17.38
N ASN A 105 -13.49 1.20 -18.25
CA ASN A 105 -14.47 1.86 -19.12
C ASN A 105 -15.87 2.05 -18.49
N ASP A 106 -15.95 2.01 -17.16
CA ASP A 106 -17.19 2.17 -16.38
C ASP A 106 -16.82 2.74 -15.01
N SER A 107 -17.67 3.63 -14.48
CA SER A 107 -17.43 4.32 -13.21
C SER A 107 -17.28 3.35 -12.03
N LYS A 108 -17.87 2.15 -12.10
CA LYS A 108 -17.73 1.15 -11.03
C LYS A 108 -16.29 0.70 -10.80
N TYR A 109 -15.42 0.77 -11.81
CA TYR A 109 -14.07 0.20 -11.74
C TYR A 109 -13.09 0.96 -10.85
N VAL A 110 -13.46 2.15 -10.36
CA VAL A 110 -12.78 2.82 -9.24
C VAL A 110 -12.91 2.06 -7.90
N GLY A 111 -13.81 1.07 -7.84
CA GLY A 111 -14.10 0.34 -6.63
C GLY A 111 -13.06 -0.71 -6.28
N TYR A 112 -12.64 -0.74 -5.01
CA TYR A 112 -11.81 -1.81 -4.45
C TYR A 112 -12.50 -3.18 -4.56
N MET A 113 -13.83 -3.17 -4.44
CA MET A 113 -14.73 -4.24 -4.88
C MET A 113 -15.94 -3.61 -5.56
N TYR A 114 -16.22 -3.92 -6.82
CA TYR A 114 -17.03 -3.04 -7.69
C TYR A 114 -18.41 -3.56 -8.14
N ASP A 115 -18.72 -4.86 -7.99
CA ASP A 115 -20.05 -5.38 -8.27
C ASP A 115 -20.78 -5.76 -6.97
N SER A 116 -22.10 -5.89 -7.02
CA SER A 116 -22.95 -6.28 -5.89
C SER A 116 -22.56 -7.63 -5.29
N ASN A 117 -22.07 -8.55 -6.12
CA ASN A 117 -21.58 -9.87 -5.74
C ASN A 117 -20.20 -9.85 -5.05
N GLY A 118 -19.58 -8.68 -4.90
CA GLY A 118 -18.27 -8.55 -4.28
C GLY A 118 -17.12 -8.89 -5.22
N THR A 119 -17.24 -8.61 -6.52
CA THR A 119 -16.11 -8.77 -7.46
C THR A 119 -14.93 -7.92 -6.99
N ASN A 120 -13.78 -8.56 -6.77
CA ASN A 120 -12.53 -7.90 -6.38
C ASN A 120 -11.95 -7.09 -7.54
N SER A 121 -11.34 -5.96 -7.23
CA SER A 121 -10.38 -5.28 -8.10
C SER A 121 -9.09 -6.11 -8.27
N THR A 122 -8.32 -5.81 -9.32
CA THR A 122 -7.02 -6.47 -9.57
C THR A 122 -6.07 -6.25 -8.40
N ILE A 123 -5.95 -5.02 -7.91
CA ILE A 123 -5.09 -4.68 -6.77
C ILE A 123 -5.48 -5.39 -5.49
N LYS A 124 -6.78 -5.60 -5.24
CA LYS A 124 -7.24 -6.35 -4.06
C LYS A 124 -6.73 -7.80 -4.10
N ASN A 125 -6.76 -8.44 -5.27
CA ASN A 125 -6.21 -9.80 -5.41
C ASN A 125 -4.70 -9.83 -5.12
N THR A 126 -3.95 -8.82 -5.57
CA THR A 126 -2.51 -8.67 -5.24
C THR A 126 -2.30 -8.56 -3.74
N ILE A 127 -3.07 -7.70 -3.05
CA ILE A 127 -2.96 -7.48 -1.60
C ILE A 127 -3.37 -8.73 -0.82
N ASP A 128 -4.47 -9.39 -1.19
CA ASP A 128 -4.96 -10.59 -0.50
C ASP A 128 -3.97 -11.75 -0.62
N THR A 129 -3.38 -11.96 -1.80
CA THR A 129 -2.32 -12.96 -1.98
C THR A 129 -1.11 -12.64 -1.11
N TRP A 130 -0.64 -11.38 -1.12
CA TRP A 130 0.48 -10.98 -0.28
C TRP A 130 0.19 -11.16 1.21
N TYR A 131 -1.02 -10.79 1.67
CA TYR A 131 -1.45 -11.00 3.05
C TYR A 131 -1.40 -12.48 3.43
N LYS A 132 -1.96 -13.34 2.58
CA LYS A 132 -2.02 -14.78 2.86
C LYS A 132 -0.63 -15.38 3.06
N ASN A 133 0.33 -14.93 2.26
CA ASN A 133 1.70 -15.43 2.30
C ASN A 133 2.47 -14.89 3.52
N ASN A 134 2.28 -13.63 3.89
CA ASN A 134 3.18 -12.95 4.83
C ASN A 134 2.54 -12.67 6.21
N LEU A 135 1.23 -12.44 6.29
CA LEU A 135 0.57 -11.91 7.50
C LEU A 135 -0.44 -12.86 8.17
N THR A 136 -0.74 -14.02 7.58
CA THR A 136 -1.71 -14.98 8.17
C THR A 136 -1.41 -15.29 9.64
N ASN A 137 -0.15 -15.56 9.99
CA ASN A 137 0.26 -15.87 11.37
C ASN A 137 0.15 -14.68 12.34
N TYR A 138 0.02 -13.46 11.81
CA TYR A 138 -0.05 -12.22 12.57
C TYR A 138 -1.49 -11.66 12.65
N THR A 139 -2.47 -12.35 12.04
CA THR A 139 -3.89 -11.93 12.00
C THR A 139 -4.46 -11.63 13.38
N LYS A 140 -4.01 -12.34 14.43
CA LYS A 140 -4.48 -12.13 15.81
C LYS A 140 -4.24 -10.72 16.34
N TYR A 141 -3.25 -9.98 15.82
CA TYR A 141 -2.98 -8.59 16.22
C TYR A 141 -3.77 -7.56 15.40
N LEU A 142 -4.33 -7.97 14.26
CA LEU A 142 -5.01 -7.09 13.33
C LEU A 142 -6.48 -6.90 13.70
N SER A 143 -6.95 -5.67 13.53
CA SER A 143 -8.34 -5.29 13.80
C SER A 143 -9.24 -5.72 12.64
N THR A 144 -10.21 -6.58 12.94
CA THR A 144 -11.27 -6.99 11.99
C THR A 144 -12.37 -5.94 11.84
N THR A 145 -12.46 -5.00 12.80
CA THR A 145 -13.44 -3.91 12.84
C THR A 145 -12.92 -2.61 12.23
N ALA A 146 -11.62 -2.52 11.94
CA ALA A 146 -11.04 -1.34 11.30
C ALA A 146 -11.64 -1.13 9.90
N ILE A 147 -12.22 0.05 9.68
CA ILE A 147 -12.87 0.42 8.43
C ILE A 147 -11.84 0.86 7.40
N TYR A 148 -11.95 0.35 6.18
CA TYR A 148 -11.23 0.81 4.99
C TYR A 148 -12.25 1.45 4.03
N CYS A 149 -12.29 2.77 3.98
CA CYS A 149 -13.33 3.47 3.24
C CYS A 149 -12.94 3.66 1.76
N ASN A 150 -13.63 2.96 0.87
CA ASN A 150 -13.46 3.16 -0.58
C ASN A 150 -14.28 4.34 -1.09
N ASP A 151 -15.32 4.78 -0.39
CA ASP A 151 -16.09 6.01 -0.66
C ASP A 151 -16.38 6.32 -2.14
N ARG A 152 -17.22 5.48 -2.77
CA ARG A 152 -17.70 5.69 -4.15
C ARG A 152 -18.95 6.56 -4.19
N THR A 153 -19.24 7.32 -3.14
CA THR A 153 -20.30 8.32 -3.16
C THR A 153 -19.97 9.41 -4.19
N GLY A 154 -20.98 10.03 -4.81
CA GLY A 154 -20.74 11.04 -5.85
C GLY A 154 -21.89 11.16 -6.85
N ASP A 155 -21.64 11.88 -7.93
CA ASP A 155 -22.60 12.08 -9.04
C ASP A 155 -22.38 11.11 -10.21
N GLY A 156 -21.48 10.14 -10.04
CA GLY A 156 -21.07 9.18 -11.07
C GLY A 156 -19.94 9.67 -11.99
N THR A 157 -19.61 10.97 -11.94
CA THR A 157 -18.45 11.57 -12.61
C THR A 157 -17.34 11.88 -11.61
N TYR A 158 -17.68 12.49 -10.47
CA TYR A 158 -16.76 12.83 -9.39
C TYR A 158 -17.17 12.13 -8.11
N PHE A 159 -16.19 11.54 -7.42
CA PHE A 159 -16.43 10.78 -6.20
C PHE A 159 -16.19 11.61 -4.92
N GLY A 160 -16.53 11.04 -3.76
CA GLY A 160 -16.54 11.74 -2.48
C GLY A 160 -15.19 12.36 -2.13
N ALA A 161 -14.10 11.60 -2.31
CA ALA A 161 -12.75 12.09 -2.08
C ALA A 161 -12.35 13.24 -3.02
N TYR A 162 -12.75 13.21 -4.31
CA TYR A 162 -12.53 14.33 -5.23
C TYR A 162 -13.15 15.62 -4.67
N THR A 163 -14.42 15.55 -4.30
CA THR A 163 -15.15 16.73 -3.80
C THR A 163 -14.50 17.29 -2.52
N ARG A 164 -14.11 16.41 -1.60
CA ARG A 164 -13.47 16.82 -0.34
C ARG A 164 -12.08 17.39 -0.53
N LEU A 165 -11.25 16.79 -1.37
CA LEU A 165 -9.83 17.12 -1.45
C LEU A 165 -9.52 18.20 -2.49
N ILE A 166 -10.36 18.34 -3.51
CA ILE A 166 -10.13 19.26 -4.63
C ILE A 166 -11.06 20.48 -4.50
N THR A 167 -12.37 20.26 -4.43
CA THR A 167 -13.35 21.36 -4.38
C THR A 167 -13.41 22.05 -3.02
N ASN A 168 -13.61 21.27 -1.96
CA ASN A 168 -13.96 21.82 -0.64
C ASN A 168 -12.76 21.97 0.31
N LYS A 169 -11.67 21.22 0.08
CA LYS A 169 -10.49 21.15 0.97
C LYS A 169 -10.83 20.73 2.40
N THR A 170 -11.73 19.74 2.53
CA THR A 170 -12.24 19.21 3.81
C THR A 170 -12.03 17.69 3.89
N PRO A 171 -10.81 17.19 4.10
CA PRO A 171 -10.57 15.75 4.27
C PRO A 171 -11.32 15.20 5.49
N THR A 172 -11.69 13.92 5.46
CA THR A 172 -12.39 13.25 6.57
C THR A 172 -11.94 11.80 6.76
N TYR A 173 -12.05 11.31 7.99
CA TYR A 173 -11.95 9.87 8.29
C TYR A 173 -13.30 9.16 8.24
N ASP A 174 -14.39 9.91 8.16
CA ASP A 174 -15.73 9.36 8.20
C ASP A 174 -16.11 8.74 6.86
N CYS A 175 -16.53 7.48 6.92
CA CYS A 175 -17.11 6.78 5.78
C CYS A 175 -18.63 6.91 5.87
N THR A 176 -19.27 7.51 4.87
CA THR A 176 -20.73 7.76 4.92
C THR A 176 -21.53 6.57 4.41
N ASP A 177 -21.16 6.02 3.25
CA ASP A 177 -21.84 4.87 2.65
C ASP A 177 -21.43 3.55 3.33
N THR A 178 -22.41 2.86 3.93
CA THR A 178 -22.21 1.57 4.58
C THR A 178 -21.70 0.51 3.60
N ASN A 179 -22.05 0.57 2.31
CA ASN A 179 -21.54 -0.39 1.30
C ASN A 179 -20.04 -0.25 1.05
N ASP A 180 -19.46 0.91 1.35
CA ASP A 180 -18.04 1.21 1.18
C ASP A 180 -17.24 1.19 2.48
N LYS A 181 -17.88 0.87 3.61
CA LYS A 181 -17.23 0.59 4.90
C LYS A 181 -16.63 -0.82 4.88
N PHE A 182 -15.54 -1.02 4.15
CA PHE A 182 -14.91 -2.33 4.08
C PHE A 182 -14.32 -2.76 5.43
N THR A 183 -14.77 -3.90 5.91
CA THR A 183 -14.34 -4.54 7.17
C THR A 183 -14.37 -6.05 6.98
N VAL A 184 -13.70 -6.78 7.89
CA VAL A 184 -13.92 -8.23 8.04
C VAL A 184 -15.17 -8.48 8.88
N ASP A 185 -15.36 -7.66 9.91
CA ASP A 185 -16.48 -7.76 10.85
C ASP A 185 -17.76 -7.09 10.29
N THR A 186 -18.89 -7.81 10.30
CA THR A 186 -20.19 -7.35 9.79
C THR A 186 -20.93 -6.40 10.74
N SER A 187 -20.53 -6.30 12.00
CA SER A 187 -21.12 -5.36 12.97
C SER A 187 -20.49 -3.97 12.87
N ALA A 188 -19.22 -3.88 12.44
CA ALA A 188 -18.49 -2.64 12.28
C ALA A 188 -18.64 -2.00 10.88
N GLY A 189 -18.94 -2.80 9.85
CA GLY A 189 -19.01 -2.35 8.47
C GLY A 189 -19.69 -3.38 7.56
N ASN A 190 -19.31 -3.41 6.29
CA ASN A 190 -19.97 -4.26 5.30
C ASN A 190 -19.56 -5.75 5.37
N GLY A 191 -18.52 -6.10 6.15
CA GLY A 191 -18.04 -7.48 6.32
C GLY A 191 -17.55 -8.17 5.03
N LYS A 192 -17.23 -7.41 3.97
CA LYS A 192 -16.85 -7.97 2.66
C LYS A 192 -15.36 -8.32 2.56
N LEU A 193 -14.51 -7.86 3.47
CA LEU A 193 -13.09 -8.22 3.45
C LEU A 193 -12.89 -9.62 4.02
N THR A 194 -12.10 -10.43 3.30
CA THR A 194 -11.62 -11.71 3.83
C THR A 194 -10.44 -11.52 4.77
N HIS A 195 -9.62 -10.48 4.54
CA HIS A 195 -8.43 -10.16 5.31
C HIS A 195 -8.49 -8.71 5.80
N PRO A 196 -8.01 -8.40 7.03
CA PRO A 196 -8.09 -7.06 7.62
C PRO A 196 -7.01 -6.11 7.05
N ILE A 197 -6.96 -5.97 5.73
CA ILE A 197 -5.95 -5.22 4.98
C ILE A 197 -6.59 -4.54 3.76
N ALA A 198 -6.14 -3.34 3.43
CA ALA A 198 -6.43 -2.67 2.16
C ALA A 198 -5.34 -1.64 1.85
N LEU A 199 -5.71 -0.47 1.33
CA LEU A 199 -4.81 0.65 1.04
C LEU A 199 -5.12 1.86 1.93
N MET A 200 -4.18 2.79 1.99
CA MET A 200 -4.36 4.12 2.58
C MET A 200 -5.32 4.96 1.74
N THR A 201 -6.10 5.85 2.36
CA THR A 201 -7.01 6.77 1.64
C THR A 201 -6.34 8.08 1.24
N ALA A 202 -6.89 8.79 0.25
CA ALA A 202 -6.44 10.12 -0.13
C ALA A 202 -6.67 11.17 0.97
N ASP A 203 -7.74 11.00 1.78
CA ASP A 203 -7.97 11.81 2.97
C ASP A 203 -6.87 11.58 4.02
N GLU A 204 -6.47 10.32 4.26
CA GLU A 204 -5.34 9.99 5.15
C GLU A 204 -4.02 10.61 4.65
N VAL A 205 -3.79 10.66 3.34
CA VAL A 205 -2.62 11.34 2.74
C VAL A 205 -2.68 12.84 3.02
N SER A 206 -3.85 13.45 2.87
CA SER A 206 -4.05 14.88 3.14
C SER A 206 -3.81 15.22 4.61
N PHE A 207 -4.32 14.39 5.54
CA PHE A 207 -4.04 14.56 6.97
C PHE A 207 -2.55 14.39 7.34
N ALA A 208 -1.83 13.56 6.59
CA ALA A 208 -0.39 13.40 6.75
C ALA A 208 0.43 14.59 6.20
N GLY A 209 -0.23 15.59 5.59
CA GLY A 209 0.39 16.78 5.00
C GLY A 209 0.57 16.69 3.48
N GLY A 210 -0.03 15.70 2.82
CA GLY A 210 -0.05 15.59 1.38
C GLY A 210 -0.87 16.71 0.72
N LEU A 211 -0.42 17.14 -0.45
CA LEU A 211 -1.04 18.22 -1.21
C LEU A 211 -1.42 17.73 -2.60
N TYR A 212 -2.62 18.08 -3.04
CA TYR A 212 -3.10 17.76 -4.38
C TYR A 212 -2.34 18.57 -5.44
N GLU A 213 -1.82 17.89 -6.47
CA GLU A 213 -1.04 18.47 -7.59
C GLU A 213 0.14 19.36 -7.15
N ASN A 214 0.69 19.14 -5.95
CA ASN A 214 1.81 19.90 -5.40
C ASN A 214 2.75 18.97 -4.63
N ASN A 215 4.05 19.23 -4.75
CA ASN A 215 5.07 18.48 -3.99
C ASN A 215 4.78 18.56 -2.48
N ALA A 216 4.78 17.40 -1.84
CA ALA A 216 4.47 17.26 -0.42
C ALA A 216 5.38 16.19 0.18
N GLN A 217 6.62 16.58 0.45
CA GLN A 217 7.62 15.70 1.04
C GLN A 217 7.41 15.59 2.56
N THR A 218 6.40 14.82 2.94
CA THR A 218 6.11 14.48 4.33
C THR A 218 6.61 13.06 4.66
N TRP A 219 6.30 12.59 5.86
CA TRP A 219 6.84 11.35 6.42
C TRP A 219 6.49 10.08 5.64
N TYR A 220 5.41 10.08 4.84
CA TYR A 220 5.04 8.92 3.99
C TYR A 220 5.89 8.83 2.70
N TYR A 221 6.50 9.95 2.30
CA TYR A 221 7.41 10.04 1.17
C TYR A 221 8.81 9.61 1.60
N TYR A 222 9.28 10.09 2.75
CA TYR A 222 10.64 9.84 3.21
C TYR A 222 10.87 8.45 3.83
N ASN A 223 11.96 7.80 3.44
CA ASN A 223 12.58 6.73 4.20
C ASN A 223 13.48 7.31 5.32
N SER A 224 14.08 6.47 6.16
CA SER A 224 14.92 6.92 7.28
C SER A 224 16.24 7.58 6.87
N ALA A 225 16.66 7.43 5.62
CA ALA A 225 17.81 8.11 5.04
C ALA A 225 17.46 9.45 4.34
N ASN A 226 16.22 9.94 4.52
CA ASN A 226 15.67 11.12 3.84
C ASN A 226 15.58 11.01 2.31
N GLY A 227 15.61 9.79 1.77
CA GLY A 227 15.34 9.48 0.37
C GLY A 227 13.85 9.16 0.11
N SER A 228 13.48 8.97 -1.16
CA SER A 228 12.14 8.49 -1.54
C SER A 228 11.94 7.06 -1.05
N SER A 229 10.83 6.78 -0.39
CA SER A 229 10.47 5.43 0.06
C SER A 229 10.10 4.51 -1.10
N THR A 230 9.68 5.06 -2.23
CA THR A 230 9.22 4.30 -3.39
C THR A 230 10.02 4.60 -4.65
N GLY A 231 11.18 5.26 -4.52
CA GLY A 231 11.99 5.66 -5.66
C GLY A 231 11.16 6.49 -6.64
N ASP A 232 11.22 6.12 -7.91
CA ASP A 232 10.46 6.73 -9.00
C ASP A 232 9.03 6.17 -9.11
N THR A 233 8.74 5.04 -8.45
CA THR A 233 7.45 4.35 -8.51
C THR A 233 6.37 5.14 -7.78
N TRP A 234 5.29 5.42 -8.51
CA TRP A 234 4.06 5.98 -7.98
C TRP A 234 3.25 4.87 -7.31
N TRP A 235 2.35 5.19 -6.38
CA TRP A 235 1.61 4.14 -5.67
C TRP A 235 0.15 4.48 -5.40
N TRP A 236 -0.69 3.45 -5.52
CA TRP A 236 -2.14 3.57 -5.47
C TRP A 236 -2.70 3.86 -4.07
N LEU A 237 -3.77 4.64 -4.02
CA LEU A 237 -4.61 4.85 -2.84
C LEU A 237 -5.97 4.15 -3.01
N LEU A 238 -6.67 3.96 -1.88
CA LEU A 238 -7.99 3.35 -1.86
C LEU A 238 -9.08 4.24 -2.49
N SER A 239 -8.86 5.55 -2.54
CA SER A 239 -9.90 6.54 -2.84
C SER A 239 -10.12 6.72 -4.35
N PRO A 240 -11.36 6.58 -4.85
CA PRO A 240 -11.79 7.03 -6.16
C PRO A 240 -11.60 8.52 -6.36
N ASN A 241 -11.28 8.92 -7.59
CA ASN A 241 -11.21 10.32 -8.00
C ASN A 241 -12.40 10.65 -8.91
N SER A 242 -12.45 10.07 -10.11
CA SER A 242 -13.45 10.42 -11.13
C SER A 242 -13.67 9.32 -12.17
N TRP A 243 -14.68 9.52 -13.02
CA TRP A 243 -14.91 8.80 -14.26
C TRP A 243 -15.29 9.82 -15.35
N ASP A 244 -14.49 9.92 -16.41
CA ASP A 244 -14.66 10.95 -17.45
C ASP A 244 -15.59 10.53 -18.60
N GLY A 245 -16.30 9.41 -18.45
CA GLY A 245 -17.12 8.78 -19.49
C GLY A 245 -16.37 7.74 -20.33
N SER A 246 -15.03 7.69 -20.24
CA SER A 246 -14.17 6.75 -20.97
C SER A 246 -13.24 5.94 -20.05
N TYR A 247 -12.71 6.59 -19.02
CA TYR A 247 -11.75 6.02 -18.07
C TYR A 247 -12.15 6.30 -16.63
N ALA A 248 -11.94 5.30 -15.77
CA ALA A 248 -12.07 5.39 -14.33
C ALA A 248 -10.71 5.78 -13.71
N TYR A 249 -10.75 6.66 -12.70
CA TYR A 249 -9.57 7.21 -12.05
C TYR A 249 -9.64 7.04 -10.54
N VAL A 250 -8.50 6.66 -9.95
CA VAL A 250 -8.30 6.59 -8.50
C VAL A 250 -7.11 7.46 -8.10
N PHE A 251 -7.09 7.89 -6.86
CA PHE A 251 -5.98 8.67 -6.34
C PHE A 251 -4.71 7.79 -6.19
N TYR A 252 -3.56 8.44 -6.30
CA TYR A 252 -2.24 7.86 -6.06
C TYR A 252 -1.33 8.92 -5.46
N VAL A 253 -0.13 8.50 -5.06
CA VAL A 253 0.96 9.41 -4.65
C VAL A 253 2.15 9.21 -5.56
N TYR A 254 2.69 10.31 -6.07
CA TYR A 254 3.89 10.29 -6.90
C TYR A 254 5.14 9.85 -6.13
N GLY A 255 6.05 9.21 -6.88
CA GLY A 255 7.41 8.93 -6.45
C GLY A 255 8.30 10.19 -6.49
N SER A 256 9.57 10.01 -6.83
CA SER A 256 10.60 11.05 -6.86
C SER A 256 10.36 12.18 -7.87
N SER A 257 9.59 11.92 -8.94
CA SER A 257 9.36 12.88 -10.03
C SER A 257 8.58 14.11 -9.56
N ASN A 258 7.54 13.91 -8.76
CA ASN A 258 6.77 14.94 -8.07
C ASN A 258 6.66 14.58 -6.58
N PRO A 259 7.73 14.79 -5.79
CA PRO A 259 7.92 14.17 -4.48
C PRO A 259 6.70 14.22 -3.54
N GLY A 260 6.06 13.06 -3.35
CA GLY A 260 4.97 12.87 -2.40
C GLY A 260 3.67 13.61 -2.77
N SER A 261 3.56 14.13 -3.99
CA SER A 261 2.34 14.80 -4.47
C SER A 261 1.17 13.83 -4.52
N LEU A 262 0.01 14.26 -4.04
CA LEU A 262 -1.26 13.55 -4.20
C LEU A 262 -1.85 13.90 -5.57
N ASP A 263 -2.22 12.91 -6.35
CA ASP A 263 -2.82 13.10 -7.68
C ASP A 263 -3.72 11.89 -8.03
N TYR A 264 -4.19 11.77 -9.27
CA TYR A 264 -5.06 10.70 -9.73
C TYR A 264 -4.62 10.15 -11.08
N TYR A 265 -4.86 8.86 -11.30
CA TYR A 265 -4.47 8.20 -12.53
C TYR A 265 -5.45 7.09 -12.91
N ARG A 266 -5.36 6.61 -14.16
CA ARG A 266 -6.31 5.64 -14.69
C ARG A 266 -6.12 4.30 -14.00
N VAL A 267 -7.23 3.67 -13.61
CA VAL A 267 -7.22 2.42 -12.82
C VAL A 267 -6.45 1.27 -13.49
N ASN A 268 -6.34 1.28 -14.83
CA ASN A 268 -5.72 0.22 -15.61
C ASN A 268 -4.22 0.42 -15.90
N ASP A 269 -3.63 1.52 -15.44
CA ASP A 269 -2.18 1.70 -15.46
C ASP A 269 -1.52 0.92 -14.32
N ILE A 270 -0.22 0.61 -14.42
CA ILE A 270 0.50 -0.19 -13.43
C ILE A 270 1.26 0.74 -12.48
N ASN A 271 1.01 0.63 -11.17
CA ASN A 271 1.72 1.40 -10.14
C ASN A 271 1.96 0.54 -8.89
N GLY A 272 2.81 1.02 -7.98
CA GLY A 272 3.17 0.35 -6.74
C GLY A 272 1.97 0.12 -5.81
N VAL A 273 1.96 -1.04 -5.15
CA VAL A 273 0.95 -1.43 -4.18
C VAL A 273 1.51 -1.29 -2.77
N ARG A 274 0.94 -0.37 -1.97
CA ARG A 274 1.35 -0.14 -0.56
C ARG A 274 0.23 -0.48 0.41
N PRO A 275 0.23 -1.68 1.00
CA PRO A 275 -0.84 -2.08 1.90
C PRO A 275 -0.87 -1.26 3.18
N ALA A 276 -2.08 -1.10 3.72
CA ALA A 276 -2.34 -0.55 5.04
C ALA A 276 -3.08 -1.57 5.91
N VAL A 277 -2.66 -1.68 7.16
CA VAL A 277 -3.28 -2.55 8.17
C VAL A 277 -3.62 -1.76 9.43
N SER A 278 -4.50 -2.28 10.28
CA SER A 278 -4.74 -1.72 11.61
C SER A 278 -4.48 -2.74 12.71
N LEU A 279 -3.68 -2.36 13.70
CA LEU A 279 -3.53 -3.09 14.95
C LEU A 279 -4.74 -2.86 15.85
N LYS A 280 -5.11 -3.87 16.64
CA LYS A 280 -6.10 -3.73 17.72
C LYS A 280 -5.59 -2.76 18.79
N SER A 281 -6.50 -2.08 19.48
CA SER A 281 -6.15 -1.14 20.57
C SER A 281 -5.49 -1.79 21.79
N CYS A 282 -5.72 -3.09 21.99
CA CYS A 282 -5.13 -3.85 23.09
C CYS A 282 -3.66 -4.22 22.89
N VAL A 283 -3.16 -4.17 21.64
CA VAL A 283 -1.82 -4.67 21.26
C VAL A 283 -0.75 -3.99 22.11
N LYS A 284 0.16 -4.80 22.66
CA LYS A 284 1.29 -4.32 23.46
C LYS A 284 2.56 -4.27 22.63
N THR A 285 3.47 -3.40 23.05
CA THR A 285 4.80 -3.29 22.46
C THR A 285 5.83 -3.81 23.47
N SER A 286 6.82 -4.54 22.98
CA SER A 286 7.92 -5.09 23.79
C SER A 286 9.11 -4.13 23.91
N GLY A 287 9.00 -2.93 23.33
CA GLY A 287 10.01 -1.88 23.36
C GLY A 287 10.03 -1.05 22.08
N GLY A 288 11.09 -0.24 21.97
CA GLY A 288 11.25 0.76 20.91
C GLY A 288 10.69 2.12 21.32
N ASP A 289 11.30 3.17 20.78
CA ASP A 289 10.83 4.55 20.93
C ASP A 289 10.10 5.06 19.67
N GLY A 290 10.03 4.22 18.62
CA GLY A 290 9.39 4.55 17.35
C GLY A 290 10.35 5.19 16.35
N SER A 291 11.60 5.46 16.73
CA SER A 291 12.63 5.94 15.80
C SER A 291 12.99 4.87 14.76
N ALA A 292 13.62 5.29 13.65
CA ALA A 292 14.07 4.35 12.62
C ALA A 292 15.13 3.36 13.13
N SER A 293 15.96 3.78 14.09
CA SER A 293 16.96 2.94 14.75
C SER A 293 16.38 2.03 15.82
N THR A 294 15.24 2.41 16.41
CA THR A 294 14.59 1.62 17.47
C THR A 294 13.06 1.62 17.29
N PRO A 295 12.55 0.99 16.21
CA PRO A 295 11.11 0.94 15.94
C PRO A 295 10.34 0.25 17.06
N TYR A 296 9.07 0.62 17.23
CA TYR A 296 8.17 -0.12 18.11
C TYR A 296 8.10 -1.58 17.64
N THR A 297 8.27 -2.52 18.56
CA THR A 297 8.15 -3.95 18.26
C THR A 297 6.93 -4.51 18.98
N ILE A 298 6.12 -5.31 18.28
CA ILE A 298 4.93 -5.91 18.87
C ILE A 298 5.33 -7.01 19.85
N GLU A 299 4.73 -7.01 21.03
CA GLU A 299 4.91 -8.08 22.03
C GLU A 299 4.14 -9.32 21.59
N GLU A 300 4.82 -10.48 21.61
CA GLU A 300 4.19 -11.73 21.22
C GLU A 300 3.25 -12.23 22.33
N THR A 301 1.96 -12.36 22.00
CA THR A 301 0.93 -12.87 22.93
C THR A 301 0.11 -13.97 22.29
N SER A 302 -0.54 -14.82 23.09
CA SER A 302 -1.38 -15.90 22.57
C SER A 302 -2.65 -15.38 21.88
N SER A 303 -3.23 -14.28 22.37
CA SER A 303 -4.53 -13.76 21.90
C SER A 303 -4.43 -12.61 20.88
N GLY A 304 -3.24 -12.04 20.69
CA GLY A 304 -3.03 -10.77 20.00
C GLY A 304 -3.33 -9.53 20.86
N CYS A 305 -3.78 -9.79 22.08
CA CYS A 305 -3.74 -8.96 23.28
C CYS A 305 -3.08 -9.82 24.39
#